data_AF-A0A3S0W6H4-F1
#
_entry.id   AF-A0A3S0W6H4-F1
#
_cell.length_a   1.000
_cell.length_b   1.000
_cell.length_c   1.000
_cell.angle_alpha   90.00
_cell.angle_beta   90.00
_cell.angle_gamma   90.00
#
_symmetry.space_group_name_H-M   'P 1'
#
loop_
_entity.id
_entity.type
_entity.pdbx_description
1 polymer ?
#
loop_
_entity_poly.entity_id
_entity_poly.type
_entity_poly.pdbx_seq_one_letter_code
_entity_poly.pdbx_strand_id
1 'polypeptide(L)'
;MLLEGEEIIDAGCTCPYHYGGWCKHIVAVLLAYEQHPDQVQMRPPLAEQLAVLDRAPLQALLLELAHQAPRLNEMIEAALPLDLDTVQRRE
;
A
#
# COMPACT_ATOMS: atom_id res chain seq x y z
N MET A 1 -12.49 -1.25 4.21
CA MET A 1 -13.79 -1.66 4.73
C MET A 1 -13.96 -3.11 4.38
N LEU A 2 -14.24 -3.95 5.38
CA LEU A 2 -14.61 -5.33 5.18
C LEU A 2 -16.09 -5.48 5.57
N LEU A 3 -16.86 -6.21 4.76
CA LEU A 3 -18.29 -6.44 4.96
C LEU A 3 -18.54 -7.94 5.08
N GLU A 4 -19.30 -8.36 6.09
CA GLU A 4 -19.89 -9.70 6.18
C GLU A 4 -21.42 -9.55 6.17
N GLY A 5 -22.05 -9.87 5.03
CA GLY A 5 -23.48 -9.56 4.84
C GLY A 5 -23.73 -8.04 4.80
N GLU A 6 -24.58 -7.55 5.70
CA GLU A 6 -24.88 -6.12 5.90
C GLU A 6 -24.09 -5.48 7.04
N GLU A 7 -23.21 -6.22 7.71
CA GLU A 7 -22.44 -5.74 8.86
C GLU A 7 -21.04 -5.26 8.45
N ILE A 8 -20.63 -4.12 9.00
CA ILE A 8 -19.27 -3.57 8.83
C ILE A 8 -18.37 -4.16 9.91
N ILE A 9 -17.52 -5.10 9.52
CA ILE A 9 -16.65 -5.82 10.45
C ILE A 9 -15.29 -5.11 10.67
N ASP A 10 -14.87 -4.25 9.73
CA ASP A 10 -13.67 -3.44 9.88
C ASP A 10 -13.68 -2.20 8.98
N ALA A 11 -13.08 -1.10 9.47
CA ALA A 11 -12.88 0.12 8.71
C ALA A 11 -11.63 0.88 9.18
N GLY A 12 -10.72 1.13 8.24
CA GLY A 12 -9.50 1.91 8.45
C GLY A 12 -9.47 3.18 7.61
N CYS A 13 -8.81 4.21 8.12
CA CYS A 13 -8.52 5.44 7.38
C CYS A 13 -7.10 5.92 7.69
N THR A 14 -6.39 6.40 6.67
CA THR A 14 -5.02 6.95 6.81
C THR A 14 -5.00 8.43 7.18
N CYS A 15 -6.16 9.03 7.52
CA CYS A 15 -6.23 10.42 7.93
C CYS A 15 -5.54 10.63 9.29
N PRO A 16 -5.03 11.84 9.59
CA PRO A 16 -4.30 12.13 10.84
C PRO A 16 -5.19 12.18 12.09
N TYR A 17 -6.44 11.72 11.99
CA TYR A 17 -7.36 11.67 13.11
C TYR A 17 -7.03 10.45 13.97
N HIS A 18 -6.53 10.70 15.19
CA HIS A 18 -6.06 9.65 16.11
C HIS A 18 -6.88 9.56 17.41
N TYR A 19 -8.05 10.19 17.48
CA TYR A 19 -8.88 10.24 18.70
C TYR A 19 -9.68 8.96 18.97
N GLY A 20 -9.33 7.85 18.33
CA GLY A 20 -10.03 6.56 18.43
C GLY A 20 -11.34 6.53 17.62
N GLY A 21 -11.84 5.31 17.41
CA GLY A 21 -13.09 5.07 16.67
C GLY A 21 -13.00 5.35 15.17
N TRP A 22 -14.18 5.40 14.52
CA TRP A 22 -14.30 5.66 13.10
C TRP A 22 -14.31 7.16 12.81
N CYS A 23 -13.37 7.63 11.99
CA CYS A 23 -13.33 9.03 11.60
C CYS A 23 -14.49 9.39 10.66
N LYS A 24 -14.78 10.68 10.52
CA LYS A 24 -15.83 11.17 9.60
C LYS A 24 -15.65 10.73 8.14
N HIS A 25 -14.43 10.43 7.70
CA HIS A 25 -14.19 9.95 6.33
C HIS A 25 -14.67 8.52 6.14
N ILE A 26 -14.52 7.67 7.16
CA ILE A 26 -15.12 6.33 7.16
C ILE A 26 -16.62 6.47 7.02
N VAL A 27 -17.25 7.29 7.88
CA VAL A 27 -18.70 7.53 7.84
C VAL A 27 -19.15 8.09 6.49
N ALA A 28 -18.41 9.04 5.91
CA ALA A 28 -18.74 9.61 4.61
C ALA A 28 -18.68 8.57 3.47
N VAL A 29 -17.66 7.71 3.46
CA VAL A 29 -17.55 6.63 2.47
C VAL A 29 -18.67 5.60 2.66
N LEU A 30 -19.01 5.25 3.90
CA LEU A 30 -20.12 4.34 4.21
C LEU A 30 -21.47 4.89 3.73
N LEU A 31 -21.75 6.16 4.01
CA LEU A 31 -22.97 6.82 3.54
C LEU A 31 -23.02 6.93 2.01
N ALA A 32 -21.88 7.22 1.37
CA ALA A 32 -21.78 7.23 -0.09
C ALA A 32 -22.01 5.83 -0.68
N TYR A 33 -21.47 4.78 -0.05
CA TYR A 33 -21.67 3.40 -0.46
C TYR A 33 -23.13 2.97 -0.35
N GLU A 34 -23.80 3.35 0.74
CA GLU A 34 -25.23 3.06 0.95
C GLU A 34 -26.12 3.73 -0.11
N GLN A 35 -25.84 4.99 -0.44
CA GLN A 35 -26.67 5.76 -1.36
C GLN A 35 -26.37 5.43 -2.84
N HIS A 36 -25.09 5.24 -3.15
CA HIS A 36 -24.56 5.12 -4.50
C HIS A 36 -23.40 4.12 -4.53
N PRO A 37 -23.66 2.82 -4.34
CA PRO A 37 -22.61 1.80 -4.23
C PRO A 37 -21.70 1.76 -5.48
N ASP A 38 -22.27 2.00 -6.66
CA ASP A 38 -21.55 2.02 -7.94
C ASP A 38 -20.50 3.15 -8.05
N GLN A 39 -20.62 4.19 -7.22
CA GLN A 39 -19.66 5.31 -7.20
C GLN A 39 -18.45 5.03 -6.30
N VAL A 40 -18.53 4.02 -5.44
CA VAL A 40 -17.45 3.67 -4.51
C VAL A 40 -16.59 2.58 -5.14
N GLN A 41 -15.39 2.96 -5.59
CA GLN A 41 -14.46 2.02 -6.18
C GLN A 41 -13.90 1.06 -5.13
N MET A 42 -14.27 -0.21 -5.25
CA MET A 42 -13.63 -1.30 -4.52
C MET A 42 -12.31 -1.63 -5.20
N ARG A 43 -11.20 -1.33 -4.51
CA ARG A 43 -9.85 -1.65 -4.98
C ARG A 43 -9.35 -2.90 -4.26
N PRO A 44 -8.80 -3.89 -4.99
CA PRO A 44 -8.20 -5.06 -4.35
C PRO A 44 -7.04 -4.63 -3.43
N PRO A 45 -6.71 -5.41 -2.39
CA PRO A 45 -5.53 -5.19 -1.57
C PRO A 45 -4.27 -4.97 -2.42
N LEU A 46 -3.34 -4.13 -1.96
CA LEU A 46 -2.09 -3.86 -2.69
C LEU A 46 -1.32 -5.16 -2.98
N ALA A 47 -1.33 -6.12 -2.04
CA ALA A 47 -0.70 -7.42 -2.24
C ALA A 47 -1.25 -8.17 -3.46
N GLU A 48 -2.58 -8.17 -3.67
CA GLU A 48 -3.22 -8.78 -4.84
C GLU A 48 -2.88 -8.03 -6.13
N GLN A 49 -2.85 -6.69 -6.07
CA GLN A 49 -2.43 -5.86 -7.21
C GLN A 49 -0.97 -6.10 -7.61
N LEU A 50 -0.08 -6.40 -6.65
CA LEU A 50 1.31 -6.71 -6.95
C LEU A 50 1.48 -8.17 -7.39
N ALA A 51 0.62 -9.09 -6.94
CA ALA A 51 0.70 -10.52 -7.26
C ALA A 51 0.46 -10.83 -8.75
N VAL A 52 -0.19 -9.93 -9.49
CA VAL A 52 -0.36 -10.09 -10.95
C VAL A 52 0.88 -9.69 -11.75
N LEU A 53 1.88 -9.06 -11.11
CA LEU A 53 3.10 -8.63 -11.78
C LEU A 53 4.17 -9.73 -11.69
N ASP A 54 4.68 -10.13 -12.85
CA ASP A 54 5.90 -10.94 -12.92
C ASP A 54 7.13 -10.16 -12.42
N ARG A 55 8.24 -10.87 -12.22
CA ARG A 55 9.49 -10.30 -11.69
C ARG A 55 9.95 -9.03 -12.42
N ALA A 56 9.96 -9.05 -13.74
CA ALA A 56 10.46 -7.93 -14.54
C ALA A 56 9.61 -6.64 -14.39
N PRO A 57 8.28 -6.66 -14.59
CA PRO A 57 7.46 -5.47 -14.36
C PRO A 57 7.43 -5.04 -12.89
N LEU A 58 7.48 -5.97 -11.93
CA LEU A 58 7.57 -5.61 -10.51
C LEU A 58 8.89 -4.89 -10.18
N GLN A 59 10.01 -5.34 -10.75
CA GLN A 59 11.31 -4.69 -10.59
C GLN A 59 11.32 -3.29 -11.22
N ALA A 60 10.74 -3.13 -12.41
CA ALA A 60 10.63 -1.83 -13.07
C ALA A 60 9.78 -0.85 -12.24
N LEU A 61 8.65 -1.29 -11.70
CA LEU A 61 7.81 -0.50 -10.80
C LEU A 61 8.58 -0.07 -9.54
N LEU A 62 9.35 -0.99 -8.93
CA LEU A 62 10.12 -0.68 -7.73
C LEU A 62 11.19 0.39 -8.00
N LEU A 63 11.90 0.30 -9.13
CA LEU A 63 12.91 1.28 -9.53
C LEU A 63 12.29 2.66 -9.80
N GLU A 64 11.13 2.71 -10.47
CA GLU A 64 10.41 3.96 -10.72
C GLU A 64 9.99 4.62 -9.41
N LEU A 65 9.43 3.86 -8.46
CA LEU A 65 9.04 4.38 -7.15
C LEU A 65 10.26 4.85 -6.33
N ALA A 66 11.37 4.12 -6.39
CA ALA A 66 12.62 4.51 -5.73
C ALA A 66 13.18 5.83 -6.31
N HIS A 67 13.05 6.04 -7.62
CA HIS A 67 13.43 7.30 -8.26
C HIS A 67 12.57 8.48 -7.79
N GLN A 68 11.26 8.27 -7.64
CA GLN A 68 10.33 9.31 -7.22
C GLN A 68 10.41 9.64 -5.72
N ALA A 69 10.82 8.67 -4.90
CA ALA A 69 10.89 8.82 -3.44
C ALA A 69 12.28 8.39 -2.92
N PRO A 70 13.23 9.32 -2.73
CA PRO A 70 14.59 9.01 -2.28
C PRO A 70 14.65 8.16 -1.00
N ARG A 71 13.73 8.42 -0.06
CA ARG A 71 13.61 7.62 1.18
C ARG A 71 13.30 6.14 0.91
N LEU A 72 12.53 5.83 -0.12
CA LEU A 72 12.26 4.44 -0.50
C LEU A 72 13.53 3.77 -1.06
N ASN A 73 14.33 4.51 -1.84
CA ASN A 73 15.62 4.00 -2.31
C ASN A 73 16.55 3.66 -1.13
N GLU A 74 16.69 4.56 -0.16
CA GLU A 74 17.48 4.34 1.06
C GLU A 74 17.02 3.09 1.83
N MET A 75 15.68 2.91 1.96
CA MET A 75 15.11 1.74 2.61
C MET A 75 15.41 0.42 1.87
N ILE A 76 15.39 0.44 0.54
CA ILE A 76 15.73 -0.72 -0.28
C ILE A 76 17.21 -1.07 -0.12
N GLU A 77 18.10 -0.10 -0.24
CA GLU A 77 19.56 -0.30 -0.07
C GLU A 77 19.89 -0.88 1.31
N ALA A 78 19.25 -0.38 2.37
CA ALA A 78 19.43 -0.89 3.73
C ALA A 78 18.89 -2.31 3.94
N ALA A 79 17.89 -2.72 3.16
CA ALA A 79 17.27 -4.05 3.24
C ALA A 79 17.99 -5.10 2.38
N LEU A 80 18.75 -4.67 1.37
CA LEU A 80 19.54 -5.59 0.56
C LEU A 80 20.61 -6.25 1.43
N PRO A 81 20.83 -7.56 1.30
CA PRO A 81 21.91 -8.22 2.02
C PRO A 81 23.23 -7.56 1.60
N LEU A 82 24.02 -7.14 2.60
CA LEU A 82 25.39 -6.68 2.38
C LEU A 82 26.18 -7.87 1.84
N ASP A 83 26.31 -7.96 0.52
CA ASP A 83 27.33 -8.83 -0.07
C ASP A 83 28.69 -8.13 0.11
N LEU A 84 29.29 -8.36 1.27
CA LEU A 84 30.62 -7.84 1.63
C LEU A 84 31.75 -8.42 0.75
N ASP A 85 31.46 -9.33 -0.19
CA ASP A 85 32.51 -9.96 -1.01
C ASP A 85 32.92 -9.16 -2.26
N THR A 86 32.26 -8.05 -2.60
CA THR A 86 32.62 -7.26 -3.79
C THR A 86 33.55 -6.06 -3.52
N VAL A 87 33.69 -5.62 -2.27
CA VAL A 87 34.59 -4.49 -1.92
C VAL A 87 36.05 -4.96 -1.84
N GLN A 88 36.32 -6.25 -1.61
CA GLN A 88 37.67 -6.79 -1.38
C GLN A 88 38.50 -7.07 -2.66
N ARG A 89 37.97 -6.88 -3.88
CA ARG A 89 38.71 -7.12 -5.16
C ARG A 89 39.30 -5.86 -5.82
N ARG A 90 39.56 -4.82 -5.03
CA ARG A 90 40.38 -3.68 -5.45
C ARG A 90 41.63 -3.62 -4.56
N GLU A 91 42.50 -4.61 -4.72
CA GLU A 91 43.94 -4.49 -4.45
C GLU A 91 44.65 -4.09 -5.76
#